data_AF-A0A2G4GAL4-F1
#
_entry.id   AF-A0A2G4GAL4-F1
#
_cell.length_a   1.000
_cell.length_b   1.000
_cell.length_c   1.000
_cell.angle_alpha   90.00
_cell.angle_beta   90.00
_cell.angle_gamma   90.00
#
_symmetry.space_group_name_H-M   'P 1'
#
loop_
_entity.id
_entity.type
_entity.pdbx_description
1 polymer ?
#
loop_
_entity_poly.entity_id
_entity_poly.type
_entity_poly.pdbx_seq_one_letter_code
_entity_poly.pdbx_strand_id
1 'polypeptide(L)'
;PLPVIRVRFADAAATWFHLDPTTGRIVNKSTSTNRLFRHLYNGLHSFDWWWLWSRRPLWDIVVLTFSLGGFSLSVLGVVLGVRRLRTEFATRRPA
;
A
#
# COMPACT_ATOMS: atom_id res chain seq x y z
N PRO A 1 19.13 -4.27 -13.95
CA PRO A 1 19.94 -4.95 -12.93
C PRO A 1 21.43 -4.76 -13.25
N LEU A 2 22.08 -3.86 -12.54
CA LEU A 2 23.51 -3.63 -12.65
C LEU A 2 24.13 -3.98 -11.29
N PRO A 3 25.39 -4.42 -11.26
CA PRO A 3 26.08 -4.60 -9.99
C PRO A 3 25.97 -3.30 -9.18
N VAL A 4 25.58 -3.41 -7.92
CA VAL A 4 25.43 -2.28 -7.01
C VAL A 4 26.29 -2.57 -5.79
N ILE A 5 27.20 -1.66 -5.46
CA ILE A 5 27.97 -1.77 -4.23
C ILE A 5 27.11 -1.24 -3.10
N ARG A 6 26.86 -2.08 -2.08
CA ARG A 6 26.16 -1.68 -0.86
C ARG A 6 27.17 -1.37 0.23
N VAL A 7 27.18 -0.13 0.69
CA VAL A 7 27.98 0.31 1.84
C VAL A 7 27.06 0.48 3.04
N ARG A 8 27.37 -0.22 4.14
CA ARG A 8 26.62 -0.14 5.40
C ARG A 8 27.41 0.68 6.40
N PHE A 9 26.77 1.72 6.93
CA PHE A 9 27.32 2.55 8.00
C PHE A 9 26.88 2.01 9.36
N ALA A 10 27.76 2.17 10.35
CA ALA A 10 27.50 1.87 11.77
C ALA A 10 27.02 3.13 12.50
N ASP A 11 26.13 3.90 11.87
CA ASP A 11 25.47 5.07 12.44
C ASP A 11 24.16 4.67 13.15
N ALA A 12 23.63 5.55 14.02
CA ALA A 12 22.37 5.29 14.72
C ALA A 12 21.19 5.02 13.77
N ALA A 13 21.22 5.57 12.55
CA ALA A 13 20.21 5.36 11.52
C ALA A 13 20.43 4.08 10.69
N ALA A 14 21.51 3.33 10.92
CA ALA A 14 21.90 2.14 10.16
C ALA A 14 21.75 2.34 8.64
N THR A 15 22.41 3.38 8.14
CA THR A 15 22.30 3.89 6.77
C THR A 15 23.01 2.97 5.78
N TRP A 16 22.30 2.63 4.71
CA TRP A 16 22.83 1.89 3.58
C TRP A 16 22.87 2.80 2.36
N PHE A 17 24.03 2.87 1.73
CA PHE A 17 24.20 3.52 0.43
C PHE A 17 24.40 2.46 -0.65
N HIS A 18 23.71 2.66 -1.76
CA HIS A 18 23.85 1.86 -2.97
C HIS A 18 24.54 2.72 -4.01
N LEU A 19 25.73 2.29 -4.41
CA LEU A 19 26.61 2.99 -5.33
C LEU A 19 26.65 2.26 -6.66
N ASP A 20 26.67 3.02 -7.74
CA ASP A 20 27.04 2.52 -9.06
C ASP A 20 28.56 2.27 -9.07
N PRO A 21 29.03 1.03 -9.29
CA PRO A 21 30.44 0.71 -9.29
C PRO A 21 31.21 1.37 -10.44
N THR A 22 30.54 1.75 -11.53
CA THR A 22 31.20 2.33 -12.72
C THR A 22 31.39 3.84 -12.59
N THR A 23 30.43 4.54 -11.98
CA THR A 23 30.42 6.00 -11.87
C THR A 23 30.68 6.52 -10.46
N GLY A 24 30.63 5.66 -9.45
CA GLY A 24 30.71 6.03 -8.04
C GLY A 24 29.47 6.80 -7.54
N ARG A 25 28.44 6.93 -8.37
CA ARG A 25 27.25 7.73 -8.05
C ARG A 25 26.38 7.02 -7.02
N ILE A 26 25.86 7.78 -6.05
CA ILE A 26 24.85 7.29 -5.11
C ILE A 26 23.52 7.13 -5.86
N VAL A 27 23.08 5.88 -6.00
CA VAL A 27 21.83 5.53 -6.70
C VAL A 27 20.67 5.44 -5.71
N ASN A 28 20.93 5.00 -4.48
CA ASN A 28 19.92 4.90 -3.44
C ASN A 28 20.51 5.05 -2.04
N LYS A 29 19.75 5.69 -1.15
CA LYS A 29 20.02 5.77 0.29
C LYS A 29 18.84 5.17 1.05
N SER A 30 19.11 4.23 1.96
CA SER A 30 18.08 3.58 2.78
C SER A 30 18.50 3.56 4.25
N THR A 31 17.67 4.16 5.11
CA THR A 31 17.85 4.20 6.56
C THR A 31 16.95 3.19 7.27
N SER A 32 17.15 2.97 8.57
CA SER A 32 16.26 2.17 9.42
C SER A 32 14.80 2.63 9.32
N THR A 33 14.55 3.94 9.36
CA THR A 33 13.21 4.52 9.18
C THR A 33 12.63 4.24 7.81
N ASN A 34 13.44 4.32 6.73
CA ASN A 34 12.98 3.97 5.38
C ASN A 34 12.60 2.48 5.28
N ARG A 35 13.35 1.59 5.94
CA ARG A 35 13.02 0.16 5.99
C ARG A 35 11.75 -0.10 6.81
N LEU A 36 11.55 0.63 7.90
CA LEU A 36 10.31 0.58 8.68
C LEU A 36 9.11 1.08 7.86
N PHE A 37 9.26 2.22 7.17
CA PHE A 37 8.23 2.75 6.29
C PHE A 37 7.90 1.80 5.14
N ARG A 38 8.89 1.11 4.57
CA ARG A 38 8.63 0.03 3.62
C ARG A 38 7.73 -1.03 4.24
N HIS A 39 8.03 -1.50 5.46
CA HIS A 39 7.21 -2.51 6.12
C HIS A 39 5.81 -2.00 6.47
N LEU A 40 5.68 -0.77 6.97
CA LEU A 40 4.37 -0.19 7.27
C LEU A 40 3.55 0.03 6.01
N TYR A 41 4.16 0.58 4.96
CA TYR A 41 3.48 0.88 3.71
C TYR A 41 3.22 -0.40 2.91
N ASN A 42 4.25 -1.14 2.48
CA ASN A 42 4.06 -2.36 1.69
C ASN A 42 3.39 -3.48 2.50
N GLY A 43 3.69 -3.59 3.80
CA GLY A 43 3.08 -4.60 4.66
C GLY A 43 1.61 -4.33 4.94
N LEU A 44 1.18 -3.07 5.15
CA LEU A 44 -0.24 -2.77 5.35
C LEU A 44 -1.00 -2.66 4.01
N HIS A 45 -0.38 -2.07 3.00
CA HIS A 45 -1.03 -1.76 1.72
C HIS A 45 -1.07 -2.98 0.78
N SER A 46 0.01 -3.75 0.72
CA SER A 46 0.11 -4.95 -0.13
C SER A 46 -0.01 -6.24 0.65
N PHE A 47 -0.21 -6.18 1.97
CA PHE A 47 -0.21 -7.36 2.85
C PHE A 47 1.04 -8.24 2.66
N ASP A 48 2.19 -7.64 2.31
CA ASP A 48 3.48 -8.30 2.06
C ASP A 48 4.20 -8.65 3.38
N TRP A 49 3.50 -9.36 4.26
CA TRP A 49 4.13 -9.96 5.43
C TRP A 49 4.70 -11.32 5.02
N TRP A 50 5.99 -11.54 5.29
CA TRP A 50 6.71 -12.78 4.95
C TRP A 50 5.93 -14.07 5.28
N TRP A 51 5.26 -14.13 6.43
CA TRP A 51 4.49 -15.30 6.87
C TRP A 51 3.19 -15.51 6.09
N LEU A 52 2.56 -14.43 5.63
CA LEU A 52 1.33 -14.45 4.85
C LEU A 52 1.64 -14.73 3.37
N TRP A 53 2.68 -14.09 2.84
CA TRP A 53 3.17 -14.29 1.46
C TRP A 53 3.66 -15.72 1.21
N SER A 54 4.28 -16.35 2.22
CA SER A 54 4.69 -17.76 2.17
C SER A 54 3.49 -18.71 2.06
N ARG A 55 2.27 -18.26 2.39
CA ARG A 55 1.03 -19.03 2.35
C ARG A 55 0.05 -18.39 1.36
N ARG A 56 0.37 -18.46 0.07
CA ARG A 56 -0.39 -17.85 -1.03
C ARG A 56 -1.92 -17.94 -0.88
N PRO A 57 -2.52 -19.12 -0.58
CA PRO A 57 -3.99 -19.20 -0.46
C PRO A 57 -4.58 -18.33 0.66
N LEU A 58 -3.88 -18.17 1.79
CA LEU A 58 -4.34 -17.31 2.89
C LEU A 58 -4.22 -15.83 2.52
N TRP A 59 -3.17 -15.46 1.80
CA TRP A 59 -3.00 -14.10 1.30
C TRP A 59 -4.14 -13.74 0.33
N ASP A 60 -4.48 -14.64 -0.59
CA ASP A 60 -5.58 -14.44 -1.55
C ASP A 60 -6.92 -14.24 -0.85
N ILE A 61 -7.23 -15.06 0.16
CA ILE A 61 -8.47 -14.93 0.95
C ILE A 61 -8.55 -13.56 1.65
N VAL A 62 -7.46 -13.14 2.29
CA VAL A 62 -7.42 -11.85 3.02
C VAL A 62 -7.63 -10.69 2.04
N VAL A 63 -6.86 -10.65 0.96
CA VAL A 63 -6.94 -9.58 -0.04
C VAL A 63 -8.32 -9.53 -0.70
N LEU A 64 -8.87 -10.69 -1.06
CA LEU A 64 -10.20 -10.78 -1.66
C LEU A 64 -11.29 -10.32 -0.68
N THR A 65 -11.19 -10.71 0.58
CA THR A 65 -12.15 -10.32 1.62
C THR A 65 -12.16 -8.80 1.81
N PHE A 66 -11.00 -8.18 1.97
CA PHE A 66 -10.91 -6.72 2.11
C PHE A 66 -11.40 -5.99 0.85
N SER A 67 -11.08 -6.51 -0.34
CA SER A 67 -11.52 -5.94 -1.62
C SER A 67 -13.04 -6.01 -1.78
N LEU A 68 -13.64 -7.18 -1.50
CA LEU A 68 -15.09 -7.37 -1.54
C LEU A 68 -15.81 -6.55 -0.47
N GLY A 69 -15.22 -6.40 0.72
CA GLY A 69 -15.74 -5.52 1.77
C GLY A 69 -15.78 -4.06 1.32
N GLY A 70 -14.68 -3.53 0.79
CA GLY A 70 -14.62 -2.16 0.26
C GLY A 70 -15.56 -1.94 -0.92
N PHE A 71 -15.65 -2.92 -1.83
CA PHE A 71 -16.61 -2.89 -2.94
C PHE A 71 -18.05 -2.84 -2.44
N SER A 72 -18.41 -3.71 -1.49
CA SER A 72 -19.76 -3.75 -0.90
C SER A 72 -20.14 -2.44 -0.23
N LEU A 73 -19.22 -1.84 0.55
CA LEU A 73 -19.44 -0.53 1.16
C LEU A 73 -19.64 0.58 0.12
N SER A 74 -18.89 0.54 -0.98
CA SER A 74 -19.04 1.49 -2.09
C SER A 74 -20.41 1.35 -2.75
N VAL A 75 -20.84 0.12 -3.03
CA VAL A 75 -22.17 -0.18 -3.57
C VAL A 75 -23.27 0.30 -2.62
N LEU A 76 -23.14 0.03 -1.32
CA LEU A 76 -24.09 0.51 -0.31
C LEU A 76 -24.17 2.04 -0.30
N GLY A 77 -23.03 2.74 -0.35
CA GLY A 77 -22.98 4.20 -0.43
C GLY A 77 -23.69 4.75 -1.67
N VAL A 78 -23.47 4.14 -2.84
CA VAL A 78 -24.14 4.51 -4.10
C VAL A 78 -25.66 4.27 -3.99
N VAL A 79 -26.08 3.10 -3.52
CA VAL A 79 -27.50 2.75 -3.40
C VAL A 79 -28.22 3.70 -2.44
N LEU A 80 -27.63 3.97 -1.27
CA LEU A 80 -28.20 4.91 -0.29
C LEU A 80 -28.22 6.34 -0.83
N GLY A 81 -27.16 6.78 -1.50
CA GLY A 81 -27.07 8.10 -2.13
C GLY A 81 -28.14 8.29 -3.21
N VAL A 82 -28.30 7.33 -4.12
CA VAL A 82 -29.32 7.36 -5.17
C VAL A 82 -30.73 7.34 -4.56
N ARG A 83 -30.99 6.48 -3.57
CA ARG A 83 -32.29 6.46 -2.88
C ARG A 83 -32.61 7.81 -2.25
N ARG A 84 -31.64 8.42 -1.55
CA ARG A 84 -31.80 9.73 -0.93
C ARG A 84 -32.12 10.81 -1.96
N LEU A 85 -31.37 10.88 -3.05
CA LEU A 85 -31.60 11.86 -4.12
C LEU A 85 -32.98 11.69 -4.75
N ARG A 86 -33.40 10.44 -5.04
CA ARG A 86 -34.73 10.18 -5.61
C ARG A 86 -35.86 10.62 -4.69
N THR A 87 -35.73 10.40 -3.39
CA THR A 87 -36.71 10.89 -2.41
C THR A 87 -36.74 12.41 -2.37
N GLU A 88 -35.58 13.09 -2.35
CA GLU A 88 -35.54 14.56 -2.38
C GLU A 88 -36.09 15.16 -3.67
N PHE A 89 -35.83 14.57 -4.83
CA PHE A 89 -36.42 15.03 -6.09
C PHE A 89 -37.94 14.75 -6.16
N ALA A 90 -38.42 13.68 -5.55
CA ALA A 90 -39.85 13.39 -5.47
C ALA A 90 -40.60 14.36 -4.55
N THR A 91 -39.98 14.78 -3.43
CA THR A 91 -40.57 15.75 -2.50
C THR A 91 -40.44 17.21 -2.97
N ARG A 92 -39.43 17.53 -3.79
CA ARG A 92 -39.23 18.88 -4.36
C ARG A 92 -39.96 19.13 -5.67
N ARG A 93 -40.96 18.34 -6.06
CA ARG A 93 -41.79 18.65 -7.24
C ARG A 93 -42.40 20.06 -7.07
N PRO A 94 -42.02 21.06 -7.89
CA PRO A 94 -42.68 22.36 -7.85
C PRO A 94 -44.13 22.18 -8.33
N ALA A 95 -45.06 22.77 -7.58
CA ALA A 95 -46.46 22.90 -7.96
C ALA A 95 -46.64 23.75 -9.21
#